data_AF-B0UI86-F1
#
_entry.id   AF-B0UI86-F1
#
_cell.length_a   1.000
_cell.length_b   1.000
_cell.length_c   1.000
_cell.angle_alpha   90.00
_cell.angle_beta   90.00
_cell.angle_gamma   90.00
#
_symmetry.space_group_name_H-M   'P 1'
#
loop_
_entity.id
_entity.type
_entity.pdbx_description
1 polymer ?
#
loop_
_entity_poly.entity_id
_entity_poly.type
_entity_poly.pdbx_seq_one_letter_code
_entity_poly.pdbx_strand_id
1 'polypeptide(L)'
;MGGASIWHWIVVGVIVMLLFGRGKVSELMGDVAKGIKAFKKGMADEDQPQAPVVAAPPVTATEPVRTLPPHPTEPAPATHATVDRKVV
;
A
#
# COMPACT_ATOMS: atom_id res chain seq x y z
N MET A 1 5.05 35.50 -36.50
CA MET A 1 6.42 35.13 -36.08
C MET A 1 6.36 33.72 -35.49
N GLY A 2 6.87 32.73 -36.23
CA GLY A 2 6.64 31.30 -35.98
C GLY A 2 7.09 30.89 -34.59
N GLY A 3 6.12 30.48 -33.77
CA GLY A 3 6.32 30.14 -32.36
C GLY A 3 7.48 29.18 -32.20
N ALA A 4 8.31 29.46 -31.19
CA ALA A 4 9.45 28.65 -30.81
C ALA A 4 9.08 27.17 -30.89
N SER A 5 9.65 26.49 -31.90
CA SER A 5 9.43 25.06 -32.15
C SER A 5 9.48 24.28 -30.84
N ILE A 6 8.67 23.24 -30.71
CA ILE A 6 8.67 22.31 -29.56
C ILE A 6 10.09 21.91 -29.13
N TRP A 7 11.03 21.87 -30.09
CA TRP A 7 12.46 21.68 -29.86
C TRP A 7 13.10 22.67 -28.88
N HIS A 8 12.76 23.96 -28.94
CA HIS A 8 13.27 24.98 -28.02
C HIS A 8 12.82 24.70 -26.58
N TRP A 9 11.55 24.32 -26.38
CA TRP A 9 11.03 23.98 -25.05
C TRP A 9 11.72 22.75 -24.45
N ILE A 10 12.10 21.76 -25.26
CA ILE A 10 12.91 20.63 -24.77
C ILE A 10 14.28 21.11 -24.31
N VAL A 11 14.98 21.93 -25.11
CA VAL A 11 16.30 22.48 -24.72
C VAL A 11 16.22 23.30 -23.44
N VAL A 12 15.19 24.14 -23.30
CA VAL A 12 14.95 24.92 -22.09
C VAL A 12 14.66 24.01 -20.89
N GLY A 13 13.82 22.99 -21.06
CA GLY A 13 13.52 22.01 -20.01
C GLY A 13 14.76 21.28 -19.51
N VAL A 14 15.68 20.91 -20.41
CA VAL A 14 16.96 20.27 -20.07
C VAL A 14 17.85 21.24 -19.29
N ILE A 15 17.98 22.50 -19.72
CA ILE A 15 18.78 23.51 -19.02
C ILE A 15 18.24 23.76 -17.61
N VAL A 16 16.92 23.91 -17.47
CA VAL A 16 16.26 24.05 -16.16
C VAL A 16 16.51 22.80 -15.31
N MET A 17 16.39 21.61 -15.88
CA MET A 17 16.68 20.36 -15.16
C MET A 17 18.15 20.27 -14.70
N LEU A 18 19.12 20.77 -15.47
CA LEU A 18 20.52 20.82 -15.06
C LEU A 18 20.76 21.84 -13.95
N LEU A 19 20.16 23.03 -14.04
CA LEU A 19 20.31 24.10 -13.04
C LEU A 19 19.68 23.74 -11.70
N PHE A 20 18.46 23.21 -11.73
CA PHE A 20 17.72 22.82 -10.52
C PHE A 20 18.07 21.41 -10.03
N GLY A 21 18.65 20.58 -10.90
CA GLY A 21 18.93 19.17 -10.64
C GLY A 21 17.68 18.30 -10.57
N ARG A 22 17.83 17.00 -10.81
CA ARG A 22 16.73 16.01 -10.75
C ARG A 22 16.04 15.91 -9.38
N GLY A 23 16.78 16.19 -8.30
CA GLY A 23 16.29 15.99 -6.93
C GLY A 23 15.19 16.99 -6.54
N LYS A 24 15.44 18.28 -6.72
CA LYS A 24 14.49 19.33 -6.33
C LYS A 24 13.26 19.37 -7.24
N VAL A 25 13.43 19.16 -8.55
CA VAL A 25 12.29 19.10 -9.46
C VAL A 25 11.40 17.90 -9.16
N SER A 26 11.95 16.72 -8.85
CA SER A 26 11.12 15.54 -8.53
C SER A 26 10.33 15.70 -7.23
N GLU A 27 10.90 16.33 -6.21
CA GLU A 27 10.23 16.56 -4.92
C GLU A 27 9.10 17.58 -5.08
N LEU A 28 9.38 18.72 -5.70
CA LEU A 28 8.38 19.76 -6.00
C LEU A 28 7.29 19.25 -6.95
N MET A 29 7.66 18.53 -8.01
CA MET A 29 6.70 17.97 -8.95
C MET A 29 5.87 16.86 -8.32
N GLY A 30 6.44 16.10 -7.37
CA GLY A 30 5.70 15.12 -6.57
C GLY A 30 4.60 15.77 -5.72
N ASP A 31 4.91 16.88 -5.05
CA ASP A 31 3.93 17.58 -4.23
C ASP A 31 2.88 18.33 -5.07
N VAL A 32 3.29 18.95 -6.18
CA VAL A 32 2.37 19.53 -7.17
C VAL A 32 1.46 18.46 -7.77
N ALA A 33 2.00 17.30 -8.14
CA ALA A 33 1.23 16.20 -8.70
C ALA A 33 0.23 15.61 -7.69
N LYS A 34 0.61 15.48 -6.41
CA LYS A 34 -0.32 15.08 -5.33
C LYS A 34 -1.46 16.08 -5.21
N GLY A 35 -1.17 17.38 -5.21
CA GLY A 35 -2.19 18.44 -5.14
C GLY A 35 -3.19 18.37 -6.29
N ILE A 36 -2.69 18.27 -7.53
CA ILE A 36 -3.54 18.16 -8.73
C ILE A 36 -4.34 16.84 -8.72
N LYS A 37 -3.74 15.72 -8.29
CA LYS A 37 -4.44 14.42 -8.18
C LYS A 37 -5.52 14.45 -7.11
N ALA A 38 -5.26 15.06 -5.95
CA ALA A 38 -6.25 15.20 -4.88
C ALA A 38 -7.43 16.06 -5.34
N PHE A 39 -7.16 17.16 -6.05
CA PHE A 39 -8.21 17.99 -6.65
C PHE A 39 -9.05 17.21 -7.67
N LYS A 40 -8.37 16.45 -8.55
CA LYS A 40 -9.05 15.61 -9.55
C LYS A 40 -9.88 14.50 -8.91
N LYS A 41 -9.36 13.85 -7.86
CA LYS A 41 -10.10 12.83 -7.11
C LYS A 41 -11.27 13.44 -6.35
N GLY A 42 -11.11 14.61 -5.74
CA GLY A 42 -12.20 15.32 -5.07
C GLY A 42 -13.36 15.66 -6.01
N MET A 43 -13.07 16.03 -7.25
CA MET A 43 -14.11 16.25 -8.27
C MET A 43 -14.67 14.97 -8.88
N ALA A 44 -13.88 13.89 -8.95
CA ALA A 44 -14.32 12.62 -9.53
C ALA A 44 -15.08 11.71 -8.53
N ASP A 45 -14.87 11.90 -7.22
CA ASP A 45 -15.57 11.15 -6.17
C ASP A 45 -17.08 11.45 -6.15
N GLU A 46 -17.51 12.59 -6.68
CA GLU A 46 -18.94 12.90 -6.85
C GLU A 46 -19.60 12.06 -7.96
N ASP A 47 -18.80 11.50 -8.87
CA ASP A 47 -19.28 10.78 -10.06
C ASP A 47 -18.93 9.28 -10.10
N GLN A 48 -18.16 8.73 -9.14
CA GLN A 48 -17.77 7.32 -9.18
C GLN A 48 -17.64 6.64 -7.80
N PRO A 49 -18.27 5.47 -7.57
CA PRO A 49 -18.03 4.67 -6.38
C PRO A 49 -16.58 4.19 -6.40
N GLN A 50 -15.84 4.51 -5.34
CA GLN A 50 -14.44 4.13 -5.19
C GLN A 50 -14.28 2.61 -5.34
N ALA A 51 -13.69 2.18 -6.45
CA ALA A 51 -13.18 0.81 -6.55
C ALA A 51 -12.16 0.64 -5.42
N PRO A 52 -12.30 -0.39 -4.56
CA PRO A 52 -11.32 -0.65 -3.53
C PRO A 52 -9.97 -0.84 -4.21
N VAL A 53 -9.00 -0.02 -3.84
CA VAL A 53 -7.59 -0.38 -3.97
C VAL A 53 -7.43 -1.63 -3.11
N VAL A 54 -7.72 -2.78 -3.72
CA VAL A 54 -7.34 -4.09 -3.21
C VAL A 54 -5.85 -3.96 -2.95
N ALA A 55 -5.52 -3.98 -1.67
CA ALA A 55 -4.19 -4.06 -1.15
C ALA A 55 -3.38 -5.00 -2.06
N ALA A 56 -2.36 -4.48 -2.72
CA ALA A 56 -1.26 -5.33 -3.11
C ALA A 56 -0.71 -5.89 -1.78
N PRO A 57 -0.88 -7.19 -1.47
CA PRO A 57 -0.21 -7.73 -0.32
C PRO A 57 1.29 -7.50 -0.57
N PRO A 58 2.05 -6.94 0.39
CA PRO A 58 3.48 -7.13 0.32
C PRO A 58 3.65 -8.65 0.29
N VAL A 59 4.22 -9.14 -0.81
CA VAL A 59 4.64 -10.52 -0.93
C VAL A 59 5.39 -10.87 0.36
N THR A 60 4.75 -11.66 1.20
CA THR A 60 5.34 -12.32 2.36
C THR A 60 6.39 -13.29 1.82
N ALA A 61 7.53 -12.75 1.40
CA ALA A 61 8.77 -13.49 1.25
C ALA A 61 9.50 -13.45 2.60
N THR A 62 8.80 -13.88 3.65
CA THR A 62 9.38 -14.23 4.94
C THR A 62 9.37 -15.75 4.98
N GLU A 63 10.54 -16.31 4.67
CA GLU A 63 11.05 -17.64 5.01
C GLU A 63 10.06 -18.78 5.31
N PRO A 64 10.13 -19.90 4.56
CA PRO A 64 9.51 -21.15 4.97
C PRO A 64 10.36 -21.78 6.08
N VAL A 65 10.30 -21.25 7.30
CA VAL A 65 11.04 -21.79 8.45
C VAL A 65 10.13 -21.88 9.68
N ARG A 66 9.52 -23.06 9.81
CA ARG A 66 9.33 -23.78 11.08
C ARG A 66 8.62 -23.00 12.20
N THR A 67 7.29 -23.13 12.27
CA THR A 67 6.62 -23.26 13.56
C THR A 67 5.47 -24.25 13.44
N LEU A 68 5.76 -25.50 13.81
CA LEU A 68 4.74 -26.49 14.17
C LEU A 68 3.92 -25.91 15.33
N PRO A 69 2.58 -25.91 15.22
CA PRO A 69 1.85 -26.73 16.18
C PRO A 69 0.59 -27.36 15.56
N PRO A 70 0.58 -28.66 15.28
CA PRO A 70 -0.62 -29.45 15.36
C PRO A 70 -0.69 -30.07 16.77
N HIS A 71 -1.71 -29.68 17.53
CA HIS A 71 -2.29 -30.42 18.65
C HIS A 71 -1.38 -30.79 19.85
N PRO A 72 -1.67 -30.27 21.06
CA PRO A 72 -1.32 -30.97 22.28
C PRO A 72 -2.06 -32.31 22.25
N THR A 73 -1.31 -33.36 21.91
CA THR A 73 -1.61 -34.72 22.34
C THR A 73 -1.16 -34.77 23.78
N GLU A 74 -2.05 -34.49 24.73
CA GLU A 74 -1.83 -34.85 26.13
C GLU A 74 -2.77 -36.01 26.47
N PRO A 75 -2.27 -37.26 26.45
CA PRO A 75 -2.95 -38.41 26.99
C PRO A 75 -2.62 -38.56 28.49
N ALA A 76 -3.69 -38.79 29.27
CA ALA A 76 -3.69 -39.47 30.58
C ALA A 76 -3.14 -38.69 31.82
N PRO A 77 -3.43 -39.15 33.05
CA PRO A 77 -4.73 -39.45 33.65
C PRO A 77 -4.86 -38.80 35.04
N ALA A 78 -6.01 -38.24 35.40
CA ALA A 78 -6.27 -37.87 36.79
C ALA A 78 -7.76 -37.98 37.16
N THR A 79 -8.03 -38.95 38.03
CA THR A 79 -9.04 -38.89 39.09
C THR A 79 -10.51 -38.99 38.66
N HIS A 80 -10.96 -40.24 38.52
CA HIS A 80 -12.31 -40.61 38.93
C HIS A 80 -12.45 -40.37 40.44
N ALA A 81 -13.32 -39.44 40.84
CA ALA A 81 -13.85 -39.37 42.19
C ALA A 81 -15.22 -38.66 42.20
N THR A 82 -16.26 -39.50 42.19
CA THR A 82 -17.48 -39.47 43.03
C THR A 82 -18.39 -38.21 43.09
N VAL A 83 -19.66 -38.48 43.44
CA VAL A 83 -20.80 -37.58 43.73
C VAL A 83 -21.68 -37.23 42.51
N ASP A 84 -22.68 -38.05 42.18
CA ASP A 84 -24.00 -38.14 42.85
C ASP A 84 -24.83 -36.85 42.69
N ARG A 85 -25.72 -36.83 41.69
CA ARG A 85 -27.12 -36.43 41.89
C ARG A 85 -27.99 -36.60 40.65
N LYS A 86 -29.19 -37.12 40.92
CA LYS A 86 -30.48 -36.82 40.25
C LYS A 86 -30.93 -37.77 39.14
N VAL A 87 -31.42 -38.93 39.58
CA VAL A 87 -32.63 -39.53 39.01
C VAL A 87 -33.82 -38.71 39.52
N VAL A 88 -34.52 -38.04 38.60
CA VAL A 88 -35.90 -37.52 38.72
C VAL A 88 -36.57 -37.86 37.40
#